data_AF-A0A3T0RQP0-F1
#
_entry.id   AF-A0A3T0RQP0-F1
#
_cell.length_a   1.000
_cell.length_b   1.000
_cell.length_c   1.000
_cell.angle_alpha   90.00
_cell.angle_beta   90.00
_cell.angle_gamma   90.00
#
_symmetry.space_group_name_H-M   'P 1'
#
loop_
_entity.id
_entity.type
_entity.pdbx_description
1 polymer ?
#
loop_
_entity_poly.entity_id
_entity_poly.type
_entity_poly.pdbx_seq_one_letter_code
_entity_poly.pdbx_strand_id
1 'polypeptide(L)'
;MEVLSPSEIEGLSHFLITCGRFDLLKKLYVKCVQRGKIGLFPTGFLIEALVKQNKPLTDQAFEVCEEIIEKQPFEATALQQAFVKTFSVQVAKEHKEIQKNYTEDRLRQKTRLIEQLNHYRTAQLQEQEENIIQQLTKLYPQDLEIGLLKQAHLEKKADEILARVISKRVIVKSKTSLDKSANNEDFLKDMHANILKIADDLKQNQPDQLYNLAILAFQFELYEACLNVLEKAPETSARNWLRAEALLEAGKYLELLHILEYLESQESHSTDTAFGATYLKAIAYHGLGKKDLAIHLMESILQVVPFYRSAEALLVEWKS
;
A
#
# COMPACT_ATOMS: atom_id res chain seq x y z
N MET A 1 -30.80 53.12 15.72
CA MET A 1 -29.36 53.32 16.03
C MET A 1 -28.68 51.97 15.90
N GLU A 2 -27.64 51.86 15.09
CA GLU A 2 -26.95 50.58 14.87
C GLU A 2 -26.14 50.18 16.11
N VAL A 3 -26.45 48.98 16.62
CA VAL A 3 -25.68 48.21 17.60
C VAL A 3 -24.52 47.59 16.84
N LEU A 4 -23.30 47.68 17.37
CA LEU A 4 -22.14 47.05 16.73
C LEU A 4 -22.27 45.54 16.86
N SER A 5 -22.02 44.82 15.77
CA SER A 5 -22.01 43.37 15.79
C SER A 5 -20.84 42.84 16.63
N PRO A 6 -20.97 41.65 17.25
CA PRO A 6 -19.88 41.04 18.02
C PRO A 6 -18.58 40.89 17.23
N SER A 7 -18.66 40.57 15.93
CA SER A 7 -17.51 40.43 15.03
C SER A 7 -16.81 41.76 14.72
N GLU A 8 -17.56 42.86 14.59
CA GLU A 8 -16.95 44.19 14.43
C GLU A 8 -16.22 44.64 15.69
N ILE A 9 -16.80 44.37 16.86
CA ILE A 9 -16.18 44.66 18.15
C ILE A 9 -14.90 43.81 18.29
N GLU A 10 -14.95 42.53 17.95
CA GLU A 10 -13.79 41.63 17.97
C GLU A 10 -12.67 42.13 17.04
N GLY A 11 -12.99 42.42 15.79
CA GLY A 11 -12.01 42.91 14.81
C GLY A 11 -11.36 44.23 15.23
N LEU A 12 -12.14 45.19 15.72
CA LEU A 12 -11.64 46.47 16.22
C LEU A 12 -10.79 46.30 17.49
N SER A 13 -11.19 45.40 18.38
CA SER A 13 -10.48 45.16 19.64
C SER A 13 -9.13 44.51 19.37
N HIS A 14 -9.09 43.48 18.52
CA HIS A 14 -7.86 42.82 18.11
C HIS A 14 -6.90 43.79 17.39
N PHE A 15 -7.42 44.63 16.49
CA PHE A 15 -6.62 45.66 15.80
C PHE A 15 -6.00 46.65 16.80
N LEU A 16 -6.79 47.20 17.72
CA LEU A 16 -6.31 48.18 18.69
C LEU A 16 -5.30 47.60 19.69
N ILE A 17 -5.50 46.34 20.10
CA ILE A 17 -4.55 45.60 20.94
C ILE A 17 -3.23 45.37 20.19
N THR A 18 -3.29 44.95 18.93
CA THR A 18 -2.11 44.70 18.09
C THR A 18 -1.31 45.99 17.85
N CYS A 19 -2.00 47.11 17.64
CA CYS A 19 -1.37 48.42 17.50
C CYS A 19 -0.88 49.04 18.83
N GLY A 20 -1.08 48.37 19.97
CA GLY A 20 -0.73 48.90 21.29
C GLY A 20 -1.52 50.14 21.71
N ARG A 21 -2.66 50.43 21.06
CA ARG A 21 -3.48 51.64 21.30
C ARG A 21 -4.57 51.37 22.34
N PHE A 22 -4.15 50.97 23.54
CA PHE A 22 -5.09 50.60 24.61
C PHE A 22 -5.98 51.75 25.11
N ASP A 23 -5.51 52.99 25.03
CA ASP A 23 -6.31 54.18 25.37
C ASP A 23 -7.54 54.32 24.45
N LEU A 24 -7.37 53.98 23.17
CA LEU A 24 -8.46 54.02 22.20
C LEU A 24 -9.43 52.85 22.42
N LEU A 25 -8.92 51.67 22.81
CA LEU A 25 -9.75 50.53 23.18
C LEU A 25 -10.64 50.87 24.39
N LYS A 26 -10.05 51.47 25.44
CA LYS A 26 -10.82 51.93 26.60
C LYS A 26 -11.89 52.95 26.22
N LYS A 27 -11.54 53.95 25.41
CA LYS A 27 -12.50 54.96 24.92
C LYS A 27 -13.61 54.33 24.08
N LEU A 28 -13.28 53.34 23.25
CA LEU A 28 -14.24 52.58 22.46
C LEU A 28 -15.24 51.87 23.37
N TYR A 29 -14.77 51.08 24.32
CA TYR A 29 -15.65 50.34 25.25
C TYR A 29 -16.52 51.26 26.09
N VAL A 30 -15.96 52.32 26.69
CA VAL A 30 -16.74 53.29 27.48
C VAL A 30 -17.84 53.94 26.63
N LYS A 31 -17.51 54.38 25.41
CA LYS A 31 -18.47 55.01 24.50
C LYS A 31 -19.56 54.05 24.05
N CYS A 32 -19.20 52.79 23.82
CA CYS A 32 -20.15 51.77 23.37
C CYS A 32 -21.06 51.30 24.51
N VAL A 33 -20.55 51.17 25.74
CA VAL A 33 -21.37 50.88 26.95
C VAL A 33 -22.34 52.03 27.24
N GLN A 34 -21.85 53.28 27.28
CA GLN A 34 -22.69 54.46 27.55
C GLN A 34 -23.84 54.63 26.55
N ARG A 35 -23.64 54.19 25.30
CA ARG A 35 -24.63 54.29 24.23
C ARG A 35 -25.49 53.03 24.08
N GLY A 36 -25.30 52.01 24.93
CA GLY A 36 -25.99 50.73 24.80
C GLY A 36 -25.75 50.03 23.46
N LYS A 37 -24.57 50.23 22.87
CA LYS A 37 -24.22 49.75 21.51
C LYS A 37 -23.50 48.40 21.51
N ILE A 38 -23.32 47.80 22.67
CA ILE A 38 -22.69 46.48 22.85
C ILE A 38 -23.77 45.50 23.28
N GLY A 39 -23.96 44.42 22.52
CA GLY A 39 -24.81 43.30 22.93
C GLY A 39 -24.12 42.41 23.97
N LEU A 40 -22.86 42.01 23.71
CA LEU A 40 -22.02 41.19 24.60
C LEU A 40 -20.71 41.92 24.86
N PHE A 41 -20.32 42.04 26.13
CA PHE A 41 -19.13 42.78 26.50
C PHE A 41 -17.88 41.91 26.32
N PRO A 42 -16.91 42.33 25.48
CA PRO A 42 -15.75 41.51 25.13
C PRO A 42 -14.72 41.48 26.27
N THR A 43 -15.03 40.71 27.32
CA THR A 43 -14.28 40.69 28.58
C THR A 43 -12.87 40.15 28.37
N GLY A 44 -12.71 39.17 27.48
CA GLY A 44 -11.39 38.60 27.13
C GLY A 44 -10.42 39.65 26.59
N PHE A 45 -10.85 40.49 25.65
CA PHE A 45 -9.98 41.52 25.06
C PHE A 45 -9.65 42.64 26.04
N LEU A 46 -10.55 42.98 26.96
CA LEU A 46 -10.25 43.94 28.03
C LEU A 46 -9.12 43.41 28.92
N ILE A 47 -9.20 42.14 29.31
CA ILE A 47 -8.21 41.50 30.17
C ILE A 47 -6.87 41.37 29.43
N GLU A 48 -6.88 40.96 28.16
CA GLU A 48 -5.67 40.91 27.33
C GLU A 48 -4.97 42.28 27.26
N ALA A 49 -5.74 43.35 27.08
CA ALA A 49 -5.21 44.72 27.04
C ALA A 49 -4.64 45.19 28.39
N LEU A 50 -5.18 44.72 29.51
CA LEU A 50 -4.66 45.02 30.86
C LEU A 50 -3.36 44.27 31.14
N VAL A 51 -3.31 42.98 30.77
CA VAL A 51 -2.11 42.15 30.90
C VAL A 51 -0.96 42.70 30.05
N LYS A 52 -1.22 43.06 28.78
CA LYS A 52 -0.21 43.66 27.88
C LYS A 52 0.31 45.02 28.35
N GLN A 53 -0.45 45.73 29.20
CA GLN A 53 0.00 46.98 29.82
C GLN A 53 0.88 46.78 31.06
N ASN A 54 1.16 45.53 31.47
CA ASN A 54 1.84 45.20 32.74
C ASN A 54 1.19 45.87 33.97
N LYS A 55 -0.13 46.13 33.91
CA LYS A 55 -0.88 46.64 35.06
C LYS A 55 -1.47 45.45 35.80
N PRO A 56 -1.10 45.21 37.07
CA PRO A 56 -1.77 44.19 37.86
C PRO A 56 -3.25 44.55 37.96
N LEU A 57 -4.12 43.58 37.68
CA LEU A 57 -5.55 43.73 37.93
C LEU A 57 -5.76 43.88 39.44
N THR A 58 -6.55 44.89 39.82
CA THR A 58 -7.00 45.07 41.20
C THR A 58 -8.09 44.05 41.53
N ASP A 59 -8.24 43.68 42.80
CA ASP A 59 -9.27 42.72 43.25
C ASP A 59 -10.68 43.14 42.82
N GLN A 60 -11.00 44.43 42.90
CA GLN A 60 -12.26 44.97 42.39
C GLN A 60 -12.46 44.78 40.88
N ALA A 61 -11.38 44.84 40.10
CA ALA A 61 -11.47 44.63 38.65
C ALA A 61 -11.68 43.15 38.32
N PHE A 62 -11.15 42.24 39.14
CA PHE A 62 -11.44 40.81 39.04
C PHE A 62 -12.91 40.52 39.35
N GLU A 63 -13.44 41.02 40.46
CA GLU A 63 -14.85 40.84 40.85
C GLU A 63 -15.81 41.32 39.75
N VAL A 64 -15.55 42.49 39.17
CA VAL A 64 -16.37 43.03 38.07
C VAL A 64 -16.27 42.16 36.81
N CYS A 65 -15.08 41.67 36.46
CA CYS A 65 -14.94 40.78 35.31
C CYS A 65 -15.65 39.44 35.53
N GLU A 66 -15.59 38.89 36.74
CA GLU A 66 -16.27 37.66 37.11
C GLU A 66 -17.80 37.84 37.05
N GLU A 67 -18.34 38.92 37.60
CA GLU A 67 -19.77 39.23 37.54
C GLU A 67 -20.27 39.39 36.08
N ILE A 68 -19.46 39.98 35.21
CA ILE A 68 -19.79 40.11 33.77
C ILE A 68 -19.81 38.73 33.11
N ILE A 69 -18.83 37.88 33.41
CA ILE A 69 -18.75 36.51 32.88
C ILE A 69 -19.94 35.67 33.36
N GLU A 70 -20.32 35.76 34.64
CA GLU A 70 -21.49 35.05 35.17
C GLU A 70 -22.80 35.48 34.48
N LYS A 71 -22.93 36.77 34.18
CA LYS A 71 -24.09 37.31 33.43
C LYS A 71 -24.02 37.02 31.93
N GLN A 72 -22.85 36.65 31.39
CA GLN A 72 -22.60 36.40 29.97
C GLN A 72 -21.78 35.10 29.75
N PRO A 73 -22.33 33.92 30.10
CA PRO A 73 -21.57 32.67 30.11
C PRO A 73 -21.11 32.19 28.71
N PHE A 74 -21.72 32.69 27.62
CA PHE A 74 -21.35 32.31 26.26
C PHE A 74 -20.47 33.35 25.54
N GLU A 75 -19.81 34.22 26.28
CA GLU A 75 -18.95 35.24 25.71
C GLU A 75 -17.65 34.61 25.16
N ALA A 76 -17.57 34.50 23.83
CA ALA A 76 -16.50 33.77 23.16
C ALA A 76 -15.09 34.32 23.44
N THR A 77 -14.95 35.63 23.66
CA THR A 77 -13.62 36.23 23.87
C THR A 77 -13.05 35.88 25.25
N ALA A 78 -13.89 35.75 26.28
CA ALA A 78 -13.49 35.25 27.60
C ALA A 78 -12.95 33.81 27.54
N LEU A 79 -13.56 32.93 26.74
CA LEU A 79 -13.13 31.53 26.60
C LEU A 79 -11.82 31.37 25.82
N GLN A 80 -11.56 32.25 24.84
CA GLN A 80 -10.36 32.21 24.00
C GLN A 80 -9.09 32.62 24.76
N GLN A 81 -9.21 33.51 25.76
CA GLN A 81 -8.06 34.12 26.41
C GLN A 81 -7.52 33.28 27.58
N ALA A 82 -6.24 32.90 27.51
CA ALA A 82 -5.62 32.01 28.50
C ALA A 82 -5.60 32.59 29.93
N PHE A 83 -5.48 33.92 30.05
CA PHE A 83 -5.42 34.62 31.34
C PHE A 83 -6.77 34.65 32.08
N VAL A 84 -7.89 34.52 31.36
CA VAL A 84 -9.22 34.48 31.99
C VAL A 84 -9.41 33.20 32.81
N LYS A 85 -8.77 32.12 32.36
CA LYS A 85 -8.81 30.79 33.00
C LYS A 85 -8.10 30.74 34.35
N THR A 86 -7.17 31.66 34.61
CA THR A 86 -6.40 31.64 35.86
C THR A 86 -7.17 32.20 37.05
N PHE A 87 -8.20 33.02 36.80
CA PHE A 87 -8.98 33.64 37.87
C PHE A 87 -10.46 33.22 37.88
N SER A 88 -11.08 32.89 36.73
CA SER A 88 -12.48 32.43 36.71
C SER A 88 -12.58 30.91 36.68
N VAL A 89 -13.14 30.34 37.76
CA VAL A 89 -13.38 28.89 37.87
C VAL A 89 -14.42 28.42 36.84
N GLN A 90 -15.40 29.26 36.50
CA GLN A 90 -16.46 28.94 35.54
C GLN A 90 -15.91 28.81 34.11
N VAL A 91 -15.12 29.79 33.66
CA VAL A 91 -14.46 29.76 32.34
C VAL A 91 -13.49 28.58 32.26
N ALA A 92 -12.79 28.25 33.34
CA ALA A 92 -11.92 27.08 33.38
C ALA A 92 -12.69 25.74 33.25
N LYS A 93 -13.90 25.64 33.84
CA LYS A 93 -14.77 24.46 33.69
C LYS A 93 -15.33 24.35 32.27
N GLU A 94 -15.90 25.43 31.74
CA GLU A 94 -16.46 25.45 30.38
C GLU A 94 -15.38 25.17 29.33
N HIS A 95 -14.17 25.69 29.49
CA HIS A 95 -13.07 25.37 28.58
C HIS A 95 -12.67 23.89 28.64
N LYS A 96 -12.69 23.26 29.83
CA LYS A 96 -12.46 21.81 29.95
C LYS A 96 -13.58 21.02 29.30
N GLU A 97 -14.83 21.46 29.40
CA GLU A 97 -15.97 20.84 28.73
C GLU A 97 -15.88 21.00 27.20
N ILE A 98 -15.52 22.17 26.69
CA ILE A 98 -15.31 22.40 25.25
C ILE A 98 -14.17 21.52 24.73
N GLN A 99 -13.06 21.41 25.47
CA GLN A 99 -11.97 20.49 25.11
C GLN A 99 -12.44 19.05 25.09
N LYS A 100 -13.20 18.62 26.11
CA LYS A 100 -13.76 17.27 26.19
C LYS A 100 -14.70 17.00 25.02
N ASN A 101 -15.65 17.89 24.75
CA ASN A 101 -16.58 17.80 23.63
C ASN A 101 -15.83 17.76 22.29
N TYR A 102 -14.82 18.61 22.11
CA TYR A 102 -13.99 18.60 20.90
C TYR A 102 -13.25 17.27 20.73
N THR A 103 -12.69 16.70 21.80
CA THR A 103 -12.06 15.38 21.74
C THR A 103 -13.05 14.27 21.45
N GLU A 104 -14.25 14.32 22.04
CA GLU A 104 -15.33 13.36 21.81
C GLU A 104 -15.86 13.44 20.38
N ASP A 105 -16.12 14.64 19.87
CA ASP A 105 -16.57 14.87 18.49
C ASP A 105 -15.51 14.44 17.48
N ARG A 106 -14.24 14.75 17.75
CA ARG A 106 -13.13 14.30 16.91
C ARG A 106 -12.99 12.79 16.91
N LEU A 107 -13.27 12.12 18.04
CA LEU A 107 -13.25 10.66 18.14
C LEU A 107 -14.46 10.05 17.42
N ARG A 108 -15.66 10.61 17.58
CA ARG A 108 -16.87 10.22 16.84
C ARG A 108 -16.68 10.35 15.33
N GLN A 109 -16.06 11.44 14.88
CA GLN A 109 -15.74 11.64 13.47
C GLN A 109 -14.75 10.59 12.96
N LYS A 110 -13.71 10.27 13.74
CA LYS A 110 -12.78 9.18 13.42
C LYS A 110 -13.51 7.84 13.29
N THR A 111 -14.34 7.48 14.28
CA THR A 111 -15.11 6.23 14.26
C THR A 111 -16.01 6.14 13.04
N ARG A 112 -16.73 7.22 12.70
CA ARG A 112 -17.60 7.26 11.52
C ARG A 112 -16.84 7.04 10.21
N LEU A 113 -15.66 7.65 10.06
CA LEU A 113 -14.81 7.46 8.88
C LEU A 113 -14.26 6.02 8.80
N ILE A 114 -13.91 5.42 9.94
CA ILE A 114 -13.48 4.01 10.00
C ILE A 114 -14.63 3.06 9.65
N GLU A 115 -15.84 3.32 10.12
CA GLU A 115 -17.03 2.55 9.75
C GLU A 115 -17.32 2.64 8.24
N GLN A 116 -17.22 3.84 7.66
CA GLN A 116 -17.36 4.02 6.21
C GLN A 116 -16.26 3.29 5.43
N LEU A 117 -15.01 3.32 5.91
CA LEU A 117 -13.91 2.58 5.33
C LEU A 117 -14.17 1.06 5.35
N ASN A 118 -14.66 0.53 6.47
CA ASN A 118 -15.02 -0.89 6.58
C ASN A 118 -16.18 -1.26 5.65
N HIS A 119 -17.15 -0.36 5.49
CA HIS A 119 -18.24 -0.53 4.53
C HIS A 119 -17.72 -0.59 3.09
N TYR A 120 -16.84 0.34 2.68
CA TYR A 120 -16.24 0.34 1.33
C TYR A 120 -15.34 -0.86 1.08
N ARG A 121 -14.60 -1.33 2.10
CA ARG A 121 -13.83 -2.58 2.03
C ARG A 121 -14.72 -3.79 1.76
N THR A 122 -15.85 -3.88 2.46
CA THR A 122 -16.82 -4.98 2.27
C THR A 122 -17.47 -4.91 0.89
N ALA A 123 -17.75 -3.71 0.40
CA ALA A 123 -18.35 -3.47 -0.92
C ALA A 123 -17.33 -3.51 -2.09
N GLN A 124 -16.04 -3.75 -1.82
CA GLN A 124 -14.95 -3.75 -2.82
C GLN A 124 -14.83 -2.43 -3.63
N LEU A 125 -15.18 -1.30 -3.02
CA LEU A 125 -15.13 0.03 -3.64
C LEU A 125 -13.76 0.69 -3.42
N GLN A 126 -12.80 0.37 -4.30
CA GLN A 126 -11.37 0.72 -4.12
C GLN A 126 -11.08 2.23 -4.12
N GLU A 127 -11.70 3.00 -5.02
CA GLU A 127 -11.46 4.44 -5.14
C GLU A 127 -11.99 5.22 -3.93
N GLN A 128 -13.16 4.79 -3.42
CA GLN A 128 -13.77 5.35 -2.23
C GLN A 128 -12.97 5.00 -0.96
N GLU A 129 -12.41 3.79 -0.89
CA GLU A 129 -11.46 3.40 0.17
C GLU A 129 -10.24 4.32 0.18
N GLU A 130 -9.60 4.54 -0.98
CA GLU A 130 -8.41 5.40 -1.10
C GLU A 130 -8.72 6.86 -0.68
N ASN A 131 -9.88 7.39 -1.09
CA ASN A 131 -10.31 8.73 -0.70
C ASN A 131 -10.49 8.88 0.82
N ILE A 132 -11.12 7.90 1.49
CA ILE A 132 -11.28 7.94 2.95
C ILE A 132 -9.93 7.81 3.67
N ILE A 133 -9.04 6.94 3.20
CA ILE A 133 -7.70 6.80 3.80
C ILE A 133 -6.91 8.10 3.70
N GLN A 134 -6.98 8.79 2.55
CA GLN A 134 -6.35 10.10 2.39
C GLN A 134 -6.96 11.15 3.32
N GLN A 135 -8.29 11.16 3.49
CA GLN A 135 -8.96 12.06 4.43
C GLN A 135 -8.55 11.77 5.88
N LEU A 136 -8.55 10.51 6.31
CA LEU A 136 -8.07 10.09 7.63
C LEU A 136 -6.61 10.50 7.87
N THR A 137 -5.74 10.30 6.88
CA THR A 137 -4.32 10.68 6.97
C THR A 137 -4.13 12.20 7.10
N LYS A 138 -4.94 13.00 6.40
CA LYS A 138 -4.90 14.47 6.49
C LYS A 138 -5.41 14.98 7.84
N LEU A 139 -6.48 14.37 8.37
CA LEU A 139 -7.11 14.80 9.63
C LEU A 139 -6.37 14.29 10.89
N TYR A 140 -5.61 13.20 10.77
CA TYR A 140 -4.93 12.53 11.88
C TYR A 140 -3.52 12.04 11.51
N PRO A 141 -2.59 12.94 11.18
CA PRO A 141 -1.26 12.56 10.67
C PRO A 141 -0.34 11.87 11.68
N GLN A 142 -0.60 12.02 12.99
CA GLN A 142 0.21 11.44 14.07
C GLN A 142 -0.41 10.18 14.68
N ASP A 143 -1.55 9.72 14.15
CA ASP A 143 -2.26 8.57 14.70
C ASP A 143 -1.70 7.26 14.12
N LEU A 144 -1.14 6.43 15.00
CA LEU A 144 -0.51 5.15 14.63
C LEU A 144 -1.49 4.21 13.93
N GLU A 145 -2.75 4.18 14.38
CA GLU A 145 -3.77 3.28 13.82
C GLU A 145 -4.06 3.62 12.35
N ILE A 146 -4.14 4.91 12.04
CA ILE A 146 -4.38 5.40 10.68
C ILE A 146 -3.14 5.17 9.80
N GLY A 147 -1.94 5.32 10.38
CA GLY A 147 -0.68 4.95 9.72
C GLY A 147 -0.66 3.47 9.31
N LEU A 148 -1.07 2.57 10.22
CA LEU A 148 -1.19 1.14 9.94
C LEU A 148 -2.24 0.84 8.87
N LEU A 149 -3.40 1.50 8.93
CA LEU A 149 -4.45 1.34 7.91
C LEU A 149 -3.97 1.76 6.52
N LYS A 150 -3.23 2.87 6.43
CA LYS A 150 -2.62 3.33 5.18
C LYS A 150 -1.58 2.35 4.67
N GLN A 151 -0.72 1.85 5.56
CA GLN A 151 0.30 0.87 5.19
C GLN A 151 -0.34 -0.43 4.67
N ALA A 152 -1.32 -0.99 5.38
CA ALA A 152 -2.05 -2.18 4.95
C ALA A 152 -2.74 -1.99 3.59
N HIS A 153 -3.27 -0.80 3.32
CA HIS A 153 -3.85 -0.49 2.02
C HIS A 153 -2.79 -0.41 0.89
N LEU A 154 -1.62 0.16 1.18
CA LEU A 154 -0.50 0.18 0.22
C LEU A 154 0.04 -1.22 -0.05
N GLU A 155 0.15 -2.06 0.97
CA GLU A 155 0.52 -3.47 0.85
C GLU A 155 -0.49 -4.22 -0.02
N LYS A 156 -1.79 -4.11 0.26
CA LYS A 156 -2.84 -4.69 -0.59
C LYS A 156 -2.76 -4.19 -2.04
N LYS A 157 -2.53 -2.90 -2.27
CA LYS A 157 -2.39 -2.33 -3.61
C LYS A 157 -1.14 -2.87 -4.32
N ALA A 158 -0.03 -3.03 -3.59
CA ALA A 158 1.18 -3.66 -4.10
C ALA A 158 0.91 -5.13 -4.46
N ASP A 159 0.23 -5.89 -3.60
CA ASP A 159 -0.15 -7.27 -3.86
C ASP A 159 -1.09 -7.40 -5.05
N GLU A 160 -2.05 -6.48 -5.23
CA GLU A 160 -2.91 -6.44 -6.41
C GLU A 160 -2.13 -6.11 -7.69
N ILE A 161 -1.18 -5.19 -7.64
CA ILE A 161 -0.30 -4.88 -8.77
C ILE A 161 0.57 -6.09 -9.09
N LEU A 162 1.16 -6.73 -8.08
CA LEU A 162 1.96 -7.94 -8.22
C LEU A 162 1.11 -9.08 -8.76
N ALA A 163 -0.10 -9.29 -8.26
CA ALA A 163 -1.06 -10.26 -8.76
C ALA A 163 -1.47 -9.94 -10.20
N ARG A 164 -1.63 -8.67 -10.60
CA ARG A 164 -1.83 -8.29 -12.01
C ARG A 164 -0.60 -8.56 -12.87
N VAL A 165 0.61 -8.36 -12.36
CA VAL A 165 1.85 -8.65 -13.08
C VAL A 165 2.07 -10.15 -13.20
N ILE A 166 1.78 -10.91 -12.14
CA ILE A 166 1.87 -12.37 -12.10
C ILE A 166 0.76 -12.97 -12.95
N SER A 167 -0.50 -12.56 -12.83
CA SER A 167 -1.58 -13.00 -13.72
C SER A 167 -1.35 -12.56 -15.15
N LYS A 168 -0.76 -11.39 -15.43
CA LYS A 168 -0.28 -11.08 -16.79
C LYS A 168 0.82 -12.05 -17.22
N ARG A 169 1.78 -12.42 -16.38
CA ARG A 169 2.81 -13.43 -16.72
C ARG A 169 2.24 -14.86 -16.85
N VAL A 170 1.22 -15.21 -16.09
CA VAL A 170 0.56 -16.54 -16.10
C VAL A 170 -0.44 -16.64 -17.25
N ILE A 171 -1.18 -15.58 -17.57
CA ILE A 171 -2.03 -15.47 -18.77
C ILE A 171 -1.16 -15.30 -20.03
N VAL A 172 0.06 -14.74 -19.92
CA VAL A 172 1.05 -14.74 -21.02
C VAL A 172 1.71 -16.11 -21.23
N LYS A 173 1.56 -17.08 -20.31
CA LYS A 173 1.75 -18.51 -20.65
C LYS A 173 0.61 -19.11 -21.49
N SER A 174 -0.44 -18.34 -21.79
CA SER A 174 -1.32 -18.59 -22.94
C SER A 174 -0.86 -17.70 -24.10
N LYS A 175 0.01 -18.24 -24.96
CA LYS A 175 0.32 -17.72 -26.28
C LYS A 175 0.55 -16.20 -26.29
N THR A 176 1.75 -15.77 -25.94
CA THR A 176 2.33 -14.56 -26.54
C THR A 176 2.28 -14.74 -28.05
N SER A 177 1.17 -14.33 -28.64
CA SER A 177 1.15 -13.77 -29.98
C SER A 177 1.97 -12.49 -29.85
N LEU A 178 3.29 -12.65 -29.90
CA LEU A 178 4.17 -11.62 -30.42
C LEU A 178 3.41 -11.00 -31.58
N ASP A 179 3.21 -9.69 -31.55
CA ASP A 179 2.78 -8.95 -32.72
C ASP A 179 3.62 -9.48 -33.89
N LYS A 180 2.97 -10.26 -34.77
CA LYS A 180 3.57 -10.89 -35.94
C LYS A 180 3.83 -9.80 -36.96
N SER A 181 4.62 -8.81 -36.60
CA SER A 181 5.33 -8.03 -37.58
C SER A 181 6.28 -8.99 -38.28
N ALA A 182 6.24 -9.02 -39.62
CA ALA A 182 7.07 -9.93 -40.43
C ALA A 182 8.56 -9.88 -40.03
N ASN A 183 9.03 -8.73 -39.53
CA ASN A 183 10.39 -8.51 -39.07
C ASN A 183 10.80 -9.36 -37.84
N ASN A 184 9.87 -9.69 -36.94
CA ASN A 184 10.20 -10.47 -35.73
C ASN A 184 10.37 -11.96 -36.03
N GLU A 185 9.59 -12.52 -36.95
CA GLU A 185 9.72 -13.93 -37.33
C GLU A 185 11.04 -14.20 -38.07
N ASP A 186 11.46 -13.28 -38.94
CA ASP A 186 12.74 -13.38 -39.64
C ASP A 186 13.92 -13.23 -38.68
N PHE A 187 13.84 -12.29 -37.72
CA PHE A 187 14.84 -12.17 -36.66
C PHE A 187 14.99 -13.45 -35.83
N LEU A 188 13.89 -14.09 -35.43
CA LEU A 188 13.93 -15.34 -34.66
C LEU A 188 14.53 -16.49 -35.48
N LYS A 189 14.21 -16.58 -36.79
CA LYS A 189 14.82 -17.56 -37.69
C LYS A 189 16.33 -17.34 -37.84
N ASP A 190 16.74 -16.09 -38.01
CA ASP A 190 18.16 -15.72 -38.10
C ASP A 190 18.91 -16.05 -36.81
N MET A 191 18.32 -15.73 -35.65
CA MET A 191 18.87 -16.05 -34.34
C MET A 191 19.02 -17.56 -34.16
N HIS A 192 18.00 -18.35 -34.52
CA HIS A 192 18.05 -19.81 -34.48
C HIS A 192 19.16 -20.36 -35.39
N ALA A 193 19.26 -19.86 -36.63
CA ALA A 193 20.30 -20.29 -37.57
C ALA A 193 21.71 -19.94 -37.07
N ASN A 194 21.88 -18.76 -36.46
CA ASN A 194 23.16 -18.32 -35.91
C ASN A 194 23.58 -19.18 -34.71
N ILE A 195 22.66 -19.51 -33.80
CA ILE A 195 22.95 -20.41 -32.66
C ILE A 195 23.41 -21.78 -33.16
N LEU A 196 22.75 -22.35 -34.18
CA LEU A 196 23.15 -23.65 -34.72
C LEU A 196 24.52 -23.61 -35.40
N LYS A 197 24.85 -22.53 -36.13
CA LYS A 197 26.18 -22.33 -36.71
C LYS A 197 27.26 -22.27 -35.62
N ILE A 198 27.03 -21.47 -34.58
CA ILE A 198 27.96 -21.38 -33.44
C ILE A 198 28.11 -22.75 -32.77
N ALA A 199 27.02 -23.52 -32.66
CA ALA A 199 27.09 -24.86 -32.09
C ALA A 199 27.94 -25.83 -32.92
N ASP A 200 27.88 -25.75 -34.26
CA ASP A 200 28.74 -26.55 -35.14
C ASP A 200 30.22 -26.17 -35.00
N ASP A 201 30.52 -24.87 -34.90
CA ASP A 201 31.88 -24.37 -34.67
C ASP A 201 32.41 -24.78 -33.29
N LEU A 202 31.59 -24.67 -32.25
CA LEU A 202 31.95 -25.05 -30.88
C LEU A 202 32.15 -26.56 -30.74
N LYS A 203 31.37 -27.37 -31.45
CA LYS A 203 31.53 -28.84 -31.42
C LYS A 203 32.93 -29.29 -31.82
N GLN A 204 33.58 -28.57 -32.75
CA GLN A 204 34.92 -28.91 -33.23
C GLN A 204 36.02 -28.30 -32.35
N ASN A 205 35.81 -27.08 -31.85
CA ASN A 205 36.87 -26.32 -31.19
C ASN A 205 36.82 -26.39 -29.66
N GLN A 206 35.62 -26.36 -29.07
CA GLN A 206 35.40 -26.21 -27.63
C GLN A 206 34.06 -26.86 -27.20
N PRO A 207 33.97 -28.20 -27.15
CA PRO A 207 32.72 -28.91 -26.87
C PRO A 207 32.13 -28.59 -25.49
N ASP A 208 32.96 -28.20 -24.52
CA ASP A 208 32.51 -27.83 -23.17
C ASP A 208 31.63 -26.57 -23.15
N GLN A 209 31.74 -25.70 -24.15
CA GLN A 209 30.94 -24.47 -24.25
C GLN A 209 29.53 -24.72 -24.81
N LEU A 210 29.25 -25.91 -25.36
CA LEU A 210 27.94 -26.22 -25.93
C LEU A 210 26.83 -26.18 -24.87
N TYR A 211 27.13 -26.57 -23.63
CA TYR A 211 26.16 -26.48 -22.54
C TYR A 211 25.78 -25.02 -22.23
N ASN A 212 26.76 -24.11 -22.21
CA ASN A 212 26.50 -22.68 -22.00
C ASN A 212 25.67 -22.09 -23.14
N LEU A 213 25.93 -22.50 -24.38
CA LEU A 213 25.14 -22.08 -25.53
C LEU A 213 23.69 -22.61 -25.45
N ALA A 214 23.49 -23.84 -24.96
CA ALA A 214 22.16 -24.39 -24.73
C ALA A 214 21.39 -23.60 -23.65
N ILE A 215 22.04 -23.19 -22.56
CA ILE A 215 21.44 -22.32 -21.55
C ILE A 215 20.99 -20.99 -22.18
N LEU A 216 21.85 -20.38 -23.01
CA LEU A 216 21.51 -19.14 -23.70
C LEU A 216 20.29 -19.32 -24.61
N ALA A 217 20.26 -20.40 -25.41
CA ALA A 217 19.12 -20.71 -26.28
C ALA A 217 17.83 -20.92 -25.47
N PHE A 218 17.91 -21.59 -24.32
CA PHE A 218 16.79 -21.79 -23.41
C PHE A 218 16.28 -20.45 -22.82
N GLN A 219 17.17 -19.54 -22.41
CA GLN A 219 16.81 -18.23 -21.88
C GLN A 219 16.12 -17.33 -22.91
N PHE A 220 16.42 -17.51 -24.20
CA PHE A 220 15.73 -16.85 -25.30
C PHE A 220 14.46 -17.59 -25.78
N GLU A 221 14.01 -18.60 -25.04
CA GLU A 221 12.83 -19.42 -25.36
C GLU A 221 12.95 -20.14 -26.73
N LEU A 222 14.18 -20.33 -27.23
CA LEU A 222 14.47 -21.08 -28.44
C LEU A 222 14.65 -22.57 -28.11
N TYR A 223 13.60 -23.22 -27.63
CA TYR A 223 13.68 -24.58 -27.08
C TYR A 223 14.16 -25.62 -28.10
N GLU A 224 13.75 -25.52 -29.37
CA GLU A 224 14.24 -26.42 -30.44
C GLU A 224 15.74 -26.25 -30.70
N ALA A 225 16.24 -25.00 -30.72
CA ALA A 225 17.68 -24.76 -30.83
C ALA A 225 18.42 -25.32 -29.61
N CYS A 226 17.88 -25.10 -28.40
CA CYS A 226 18.43 -25.64 -27.17
C CYS A 226 18.58 -27.17 -27.24
N LEU A 227 17.52 -27.88 -27.65
CA LEU A 227 17.56 -29.35 -27.80
C LEU A 227 18.63 -29.80 -28.82
N ASN A 228 18.70 -29.15 -29.99
CA ASN A 228 19.70 -29.44 -31.01
C ASN A 228 21.14 -29.20 -30.54
N VAL A 229 21.37 -28.15 -29.74
CA VAL A 229 22.67 -27.86 -29.14
C VAL A 229 23.00 -28.90 -28.07
N LEU A 230 22.02 -29.24 -27.22
CA LEU A 230 22.18 -30.27 -26.20
C LEU A 230 22.51 -31.63 -26.81
N GLU A 231 21.96 -32.02 -27.96
CA GLU A 231 22.34 -33.27 -28.64
C GLU A 231 23.83 -33.36 -28.97
N LYS A 232 24.47 -32.21 -29.25
CA LYS A 232 25.90 -32.13 -29.57
C LYS A 232 26.78 -32.00 -28.32
N ALA A 233 26.22 -31.59 -27.18
CA ALA A 233 26.95 -31.34 -25.94
C ALA A 233 27.37 -32.65 -25.24
N PRO A 234 28.51 -32.67 -24.52
CA PRO A 234 28.93 -33.82 -23.72
C PRO A 234 27.87 -34.30 -22.71
N GLU A 235 27.70 -35.62 -22.57
CA GLU A 235 26.78 -36.21 -21.60
C GLU A 235 27.18 -35.86 -20.17
N THR A 236 26.31 -35.13 -19.48
CA THR A 236 26.43 -34.80 -18.05
C THR A 236 25.03 -34.83 -17.43
N SER A 237 24.95 -35.02 -16.10
CA SER A 237 23.66 -34.96 -15.39
C SER A 237 22.97 -33.60 -15.59
N ALA A 238 23.72 -32.51 -15.47
CA ALA A 238 23.21 -31.15 -15.69
C ALA A 238 22.66 -30.92 -17.12
N ARG A 239 23.29 -31.51 -18.14
CA ARG A 239 22.78 -31.52 -19.52
C ARG A 239 21.43 -32.22 -19.60
N ASN A 240 21.30 -33.40 -18.98
CA ASN A 240 20.09 -34.20 -19.05
C ASN A 240 18.91 -33.53 -18.34
N TRP A 241 19.15 -32.87 -17.21
CA TRP A 241 18.15 -32.06 -16.53
C TRP A 241 17.73 -30.84 -17.35
N LEU A 242 18.67 -30.11 -17.95
CA LEU A 242 18.33 -29.01 -18.85
C LEU A 242 17.55 -29.49 -20.09
N ARG A 243 17.88 -30.68 -20.60
CA ARG A 243 17.12 -31.32 -21.69
C ARG A 243 15.69 -31.64 -21.26
N ALA A 244 15.48 -32.16 -20.06
CA ALA A 244 14.15 -32.42 -19.52
C ALA A 244 13.31 -31.13 -19.43
N GLU A 245 13.86 -30.05 -18.87
CA GLU A 245 13.18 -28.75 -18.80
C GLU A 245 12.88 -28.18 -20.20
N ALA A 246 13.83 -28.29 -21.15
CA ALA A 246 13.64 -27.87 -22.54
C ALA A 246 12.55 -28.69 -23.26
N LEU A 247 12.47 -30.00 -23.04
CA LEU A 247 11.42 -30.85 -23.57
C LEU A 247 10.04 -30.51 -22.98
N LEU A 248 9.99 -30.16 -21.69
CA LEU A 248 8.77 -29.73 -21.04
C LEU A 248 8.23 -28.44 -21.67
N GLU A 249 9.07 -27.41 -21.79
CA GLU A 249 8.67 -26.11 -22.35
C GLU A 249 8.38 -26.19 -23.86
N ALA A 250 9.05 -27.11 -24.58
CA ALA A 250 8.72 -27.42 -25.98
C ALA A 250 7.43 -28.25 -26.17
N GLY A 251 6.81 -28.73 -25.08
CA GLY A 251 5.61 -29.58 -25.14
C GLY A 251 5.85 -31.00 -25.65
N LYS A 252 7.11 -31.48 -25.67
CA LYS A 252 7.50 -32.83 -26.12
C LYS A 252 7.41 -33.84 -24.98
N TYR A 253 6.19 -34.03 -24.45
CA TYR A 253 5.98 -34.79 -23.21
C TYR A 253 6.40 -36.27 -23.27
N LEU A 254 6.29 -36.93 -24.43
CA LEU A 254 6.69 -38.34 -24.55
C LEU A 254 8.21 -38.52 -24.44
N GLU A 255 8.97 -37.66 -25.11
CA GLU A 255 10.44 -37.64 -25.01
C GLU A 255 10.89 -37.24 -23.59
N LEU A 256 10.16 -36.31 -22.95
CA LEU A 256 10.37 -35.93 -21.56
C LEU A 256 10.24 -37.15 -20.64
N LEU A 257 9.17 -37.93 -20.74
CA LEU A 257 8.99 -39.11 -19.89
C LEU A 257 10.16 -40.10 -20.04
N HIS A 258 10.65 -40.30 -21.26
CA HIS A 258 11.78 -41.18 -21.52
C HIS A 258 13.09 -40.71 -20.87
N ILE A 259 13.41 -39.40 -20.94
CA ILE A 259 14.62 -38.88 -20.30
C ILE A 259 14.50 -38.90 -18.77
N LEU A 260 13.30 -38.73 -18.22
CA LEU A 260 13.07 -38.80 -16.77
C LEU A 260 13.26 -40.22 -16.22
N GLU A 261 12.79 -41.24 -16.94
CA GLU A 261 13.07 -42.64 -16.61
C GLU A 261 14.57 -42.95 -16.63
N TYR A 262 15.28 -42.42 -17.64
CA TYR A 262 16.73 -42.54 -17.69
C TYR A 262 17.41 -41.86 -16.50
N LEU A 263 17.04 -40.62 -16.15
CA LEU A 263 17.59 -39.89 -15.01
C LEU A 263 17.37 -40.62 -13.67
N GLU A 264 16.17 -41.14 -13.44
CA GLU A 264 15.87 -41.94 -12.25
C GLU A 264 16.72 -43.22 -12.18
N SER A 265 17.00 -43.85 -13.32
CA SER A 265 17.84 -45.06 -13.37
C SER A 265 19.31 -44.77 -13.06
N GLN A 266 19.82 -43.60 -13.47
CA GLN A 266 21.22 -43.19 -13.25
C GLN A 266 21.46 -42.71 -11.81
N GLU A 267 20.49 -41.99 -11.23
CA GLU A 267 20.63 -41.31 -9.94
C GLU A 267 19.64 -41.85 -8.88
N SER A 268 19.40 -43.17 -8.90
CA SER A 268 18.40 -43.85 -8.04
C SER A 268 18.57 -43.65 -6.53
N HIS A 269 19.74 -43.19 -6.07
CA HIS A 269 20.02 -42.92 -4.66
C HIS A 269 19.66 -41.49 -4.21
N SER A 270 19.38 -40.58 -5.14
CA SER A 270 19.06 -39.19 -4.84
C SER A 270 17.56 -38.99 -4.70
N THR A 271 17.10 -38.71 -3.48
CA THR A 271 15.69 -38.40 -3.21
C THR A 271 15.23 -37.15 -3.96
N ASP A 272 16.12 -36.18 -4.14
CA ASP A 272 15.81 -34.94 -4.89
C ASP A 272 15.57 -35.22 -6.37
N THR A 273 16.32 -36.17 -6.94
CA THR A 273 16.13 -36.62 -8.33
C THR A 273 14.79 -37.32 -8.48
N ALA A 274 14.44 -38.20 -7.54
CA ALA A 274 13.14 -38.89 -7.55
C ALA A 274 11.97 -37.90 -7.45
N PHE A 275 12.02 -36.91 -6.56
CA PHE A 275 10.97 -35.89 -6.45
C PHE A 275 10.91 -34.98 -7.67
N GLY A 276 12.07 -34.55 -8.20
CA GLY A 276 12.15 -33.71 -9.39
C GLY A 276 11.60 -34.42 -10.63
N ALA A 277 11.95 -35.69 -10.82
CA ALA A 277 11.44 -36.50 -11.92
C ALA A 277 9.94 -36.76 -11.79
N THR A 278 9.46 -37.09 -10.59
CA THR A 278 8.03 -37.27 -10.31
C THR A 278 7.24 -35.98 -10.58
N TYR A 279 7.80 -34.82 -10.21
CA TYR A 279 7.19 -33.51 -10.45
C TYR A 279 7.05 -33.22 -11.95
N LEU A 280 8.14 -33.38 -12.72
CA LEU A 280 8.10 -33.18 -14.17
C LEU A 280 7.20 -34.20 -14.89
N LYS A 281 7.18 -35.46 -14.42
CA LYS A 281 6.24 -36.49 -14.90
C LYS A 281 4.78 -36.08 -14.67
N ALA A 282 4.46 -35.54 -13.50
CA ALA A 282 3.11 -35.07 -13.20
C ALA A 282 2.67 -33.98 -14.18
N ILE A 283 3.53 -32.99 -14.45
CA ILE A 283 3.24 -31.94 -15.44
C ILE A 283 3.09 -32.53 -16.86
N ALA A 284 3.98 -33.44 -17.25
CA ALA A 284 3.91 -34.10 -18.55
C ALA A 284 2.61 -34.90 -18.73
N TYR A 285 2.20 -35.68 -17.72
CA TYR A 285 0.95 -36.43 -17.75
C TYR A 285 -0.28 -35.52 -17.78
N HIS A 286 -0.22 -34.39 -17.07
CA HIS A 286 -1.27 -33.37 -17.14
C HIS A 286 -1.38 -32.79 -18.56
N GLY A 287 -0.25 -32.45 -19.19
CA GLY A 287 -0.18 -31.98 -20.58
C GLY A 287 -0.67 -32.99 -21.62
N LEU A 288 -0.52 -34.29 -21.33
CA LEU A 288 -1.07 -35.39 -22.14
C LEU A 288 -2.55 -35.69 -21.86
N GLY A 289 -3.20 -34.95 -20.95
CA GLY A 289 -4.61 -35.13 -20.59
C GLY A 289 -4.90 -36.23 -19.56
N LYS A 290 -3.88 -36.89 -19.01
CA LYS A 290 -4.02 -37.90 -17.94
C LYS A 290 -4.06 -37.23 -16.56
N LYS A 291 -5.11 -36.43 -16.32
CA LYS A 291 -5.22 -35.56 -15.14
C LYS A 291 -5.19 -36.31 -13.81
N ASP A 292 -5.91 -37.43 -13.69
CA ASP A 292 -5.99 -38.19 -12.44
C ASP A 292 -4.62 -38.71 -12.00
N LEU A 293 -3.83 -39.21 -12.96
CA LEU A 293 -2.48 -39.68 -12.71
C LEU A 293 -1.55 -38.53 -12.30
N ALA A 294 -1.66 -37.38 -12.97
CA ALA A 294 -0.87 -36.20 -12.63
C ALA A 294 -1.16 -35.68 -11.22
N ILE A 295 -2.44 -35.61 -10.84
CA ILE A 295 -2.88 -35.22 -9.50
C ILE A 295 -2.31 -36.18 -8.44
N HIS A 296 -2.45 -37.49 -8.66
CA HIS A 296 -1.94 -38.51 -7.74
C HIS A 296 -0.42 -38.39 -7.54
N LEU A 297 0.35 -38.20 -8.62
CA LEU A 297 1.79 -38.01 -8.53
C LEU A 297 2.15 -36.75 -7.73
N MET A 298 1.43 -35.65 -7.94
CA MET A 298 1.68 -34.40 -7.22
C MET A 298 1.34 -34.53 -5.72
N GLU A 299 0.24 -35.24 -5.39
CA GLU A 299 -0.14 -35.55 -4.01
C GLU A 299 0.90 -36.42 -3.31
N SER A 300 1.45 -37.43 -4.01
CA SER A 300 2.48 -38.30 -3.43
C SER A 300 3.75 -37.54 -3.07
N ILE A 301 4.10 -36.47 -3.79
CA ILE A 301 5.23 -35.61 -3.44
C ILE A 301 4.89 -34.82 -2.18
N LEU A 302 3.73 -34.15 -2.14
CA LEU A 302 3.34 -33.29 -1.02
C LEU A 302 3.13 -34.04 0.30
N GLN A 303 2.78 -35.33 0.26
CA GLN A 303 2.72 -36.17 1.45
C GLN A 303 4.08 -36.33 2.14
N VAL A 304 5.16 -36.33 1.36
CA VAL A 304 6.54 -36.54 1.87
C VAL A 304 7.25 -35.22 2.08
N VAL A 305 7.12 -34.28 1.14
CA VAL A 305 7.76 -32.95 1.17
C VAL A 305 6.69 -31.87 0.97
N PRO A 306 6.09 -31.38 2.07
CA PRO A 306 5.22 -30.22 2.02
C PRO A 306 5.96 -29.02 1.41
N PHE A 307 5.29 -28.23 0.56
CA PHE A 307 5.85 -27.06 -0.12
C PHE A 307 6.92 -27.35 -1.19
N TYR A 308 6.93 -28.54 -1.79
CA TYR A 308 7.82 -28.83 -2.92
C TYR A 308 7.50 -27.95 -4.15
N ARG A 309 8.39 -27.02 -4.49
CA ARG A 309 8.27 -26.08 -5.62
C ARG A 309 6.88 -25.41 -5.66
N SER A 310 6.17 -25.53 -6.78
CA SER A 310 4.81 -25.00 -6.98
C SER A 310 3.74 -26.11 -6.98
N ALA A 311 4.06 -27.29 -6.41
CA ALA A 311 3.18 -28.46 -6.44
C ALA A 311 1.79 -28.19 -5.82
N GLU A 312 1.74 -27.49 -4.69
CA GLU A 312 0.48 -27.17 -4.01
C GLU A 312 -0.40 -26.21 -4.84
N ALA A 313 0.19 -25.16 -5.40
CA ALA A 313 -0.51 -24.21 -6.26
C ALA A 313 -1.08 -24.89 -7.52
N LEU A 314 -0.27 -25.74 -8.18
CA LEU A 314 -0.71 -26.52 -9.34
C LEU A 314 -1.83 -27.51 -8.98
N LEU A 315 -1.76 -28.15 -7.82
CA LEU A 315 -2.80 -29.07 -7.36
C LEU A 315 -4.15 -28.38 -7.14
N VAL A 316 -4.13 -27.18 -6.57
CA VAL A 316 -5.35 -26.37 -6.39
C VAL A 316 -5.93 -26.00 -7.76
N GLU A 317 -5.09 -25.56 -8.71
CA GLU A 317 -5.51 -25.22 -10.07
C GLU A 317 -6.07 -26.43 -10.84
N TRP A 318 -5.46 -27.60 -10.73
CA TRP A 318 -5.88 -28.78 -11.50
C TRP A 318 -7.16 -29.44 -10.95
N LYS A 319 -7.49 -29.18 -9.68
CA LYS A 319 -8.68 -29.72 -9.01
C LYS A 319 -9.90 -28.81 -9.10
N SER A 320 -9.71 -27.51 -9.35
CA SER A 320 -10.80 -26.55 -9.59
C SER A 320 -11.45 -26.75 -10.95
#